data_AF-A0A924V8N0-F1
#
_entry.id   AF-A0A924V8N0-F1
#
_cell.length_a   1.000
_cell.length_b   1.000
_cell.length_c   1.000
_cell.angle_alpha   90.00
_cell.angle_beta   90.00
_cell.angle_gamma   90.00
#
_symmetry.space_group_name_H-M   'P 1'
#
loop_
_entity.id
_entity.type
_entity.pdbx_description
1 polymer ?
#
loop_
_entity_poly.entity_id
_entity_poly.type
_entity_poly.pdbx_seq_one_letter_code
_entity_poly.pdbx_strand_id
1 'polypeptide(L)'
;MVHDLSPFIFKITDSFGPRWYGFSYMLGFVCAYFIVLWLVKRQQAGLSQEQVSDFITYCAFGTMIGGRLGYCLFYDPELLWSTSWSFPFWKALAVNEGGMASHGGIIGIVIACWMYGRKYRVNWIYLLDVISIVGPVGVFFGRIANFINGELVGRVAPADFAYGVKFPTDILNWPGYEFDRLATLSPVVEKVNVTGSQWLEWMGSFRSNQVSRDQVYSTLNKIVAEIQTGNNGVKEAIAPFLDYR
;
A
#
# COMPACT_ATOMS: atom_id res chain seq x y z
N MET A 1 10.54 2.35 19.47
CA MET A 1 9.40 1.38 19.43
C MET A 1 9.57 0.49 18.20
N VAL A 2 9.25 -0.82 18.29
CA VAL A 2 9.17 -1.70 17.10
C VAL A 2 7.72 -1.76 16.64
N HIS A 3 7.48 -1.43 15.38
CA HIS A 3 6.18 -1.45 14.73
C HIS A 3 5.67 -2.90 14.56
N ASP A 4 4.44 -3.17 14.97
CA ASP A 4 3.82 -4.49 14.97
C ASP A 4 2.36 -4.48 14.47
N LEU A 5 1.90 -3.40 13.84
CA LEU A 5 0.54 -3.34 13.32
C LEU A 5 0.36 -4.33 12.16
N SER A 6 -0.76 -5.06 12.20
CA SER A 6 -1.19 -5.93 11.12
C SER A 6 -1.77 -5.10 9.96
N PRO A 7 -1.44 -5.40 8.70
CA PRO A 7 -2.07 -4.75 7.54
C PRO A 7 -3.53 -5.18 7.35
N PHE A 8 -3.95 -6.28 7.98
CA PHE A 8 -5.33 -6.75 8.00
C PHE A 8 -6.10 -6.14 9.16
N ILE A 9 -7.35 -5.74 8.90
CA ILE A 9 -8.31 -5.36 9.95
C ILE A 9 -8.69 -6.63 10.72
N PHE A 10 -9.05 -7.67 10.00
CA PHE A 10 -9.17 -9.04 10.49
C PHE A 10 -8.85 -10.00 9.35
N LYS A 11 -8.32 -11.17 9.69
CA LYS A 11 -8.02 -12.23 8.74
C LYS A 11 -9.20 -13.18 8.63
N ILE A 12 -9.60 -13.51 7.41
CA ILE A 12 -10.57 -14.58 7.12
C ILE A 12 -9.82 -15.89 6.89
N THR A 13 -8.69 -15.81 6.19
CA THR A 13 -7.69 -16.87 6.07
C THR A 13 -6.31 -16.27 6.34
N ASP A 14 -5.26 -17.09 6.36
CA ASP A 14 -3.88 -16.62 6.60
C ASP A 14 -3.42 -15.55 5.60
N SER A 15 -3.95 -15.58 4.37
CA SER A 15 -3.57 -14.67 3.27
C SER A 15 -4.68 -13.71 2.83
N PHE A 16 -5.92 -13.89 3.28
CA PHE A 16 -7.07 -13.14 2.80
C PHE A 16 -7.87 -12.50 3.94
N GLY A 17 -8.27 -11.25 3.72
CA GLY A 17 -9.09 -10.47 4.64
C GLY A 17 -9.10 -8.99 4.27
N PRO A 18 -10.03 -8.20 4.83
CA PRO A 18 -10.06 -6.77 4.64
C PRO A 18 -8.77 -6.12 5.15
N ARG A 19 -8.20 -5.23 4.35
CA ARG A 19 -6.96 -4.51 4.68
C ARG A 19 -7.22 -3.06 5.05
N TRP A 20 -6.40 -2.52 5.95
CA TRP A 20 -6.44 -1.11 6.33
C TRP A 20 -6.27 -0.16 5.15
N TYR A 21 -5.50 -0.58 4.13
CA TYR A 21 -5.32 0.19 2.90
C TYR A 21 -6.62 0.42 2.13
N GLY A 22 -7.39 -0.65 1.89
CA GLY A 22 -8.70 -0.55 1.21
C GLY A 22 -9.71 0.26 2.03
N PHE A 23 -9.71 0.05 3.36
CA PHE A 23 -10.57 0.81 4.26
C PHE A 23 -10.20 2.30 4.31
N SER A 24 -8.92 2.63 4.24
CA SER A 24 -8.44 4.02 4.19
C SER A 24 -8.88 4.74 2.91
N TYR A 25 -8.87 4.06 1.76
CA TYR A 25 -9.49 4.62 0.55
C TYR A 25 -10.99 4.85 0.72
N MET A 26 -11.71 3.87 1.26
CA MET A 26 -13.15 4.00 1.51
C MET A 26 -13.43 5.22 2.40
N LEU A 27 -12.71 5.38 3.51
CA LEU A 27 -12.83 6.55 4.38
C LEU A 27 -12.50 7.85 3.65
N GLY A 28 -11.47 7.86 2.79
CA GLY A 28 -11.15 9.01 1.95
C GLY A 28 -12.34 9.45 1.09
N PHE A 29 -12.99 8.52 0.39
CA PHE A 29 -14.17 8.84 -0.43
C PHE A 29 -15.41 9.21 0.38
N VAL A 30 -15.63 8.56 1.53
CA VAL A 30 -16.75 8.89 2.43
C VAL A 30 -16.57 10.31 3.00
N CYS A 31 -15.37 10.67 3.46
CA CYS A 31 -15.09 12.02 3.92
C CYS A 31 -15.19 13.04 2.78
N ALA A 32 -14.68 12.71 1.59
CA ALA A 32 -14.83 13.56 0.41
C ALA A 32 -16.31 13.82 0.09
N TYR A 33 -17.16 12.79 0.13
CA TYR A 33 -18.60 12.93 -0.05
C TYR A 33 -19.22 13.93 0.93
N PHE A 34 -18.94 13.80 2.23
CA PHE A 34 -19.51 14.72 3.21
C PHE A 34 -19.01 16.16 3.07
N ILE A 35 -17.73 16.34 2.73
CA ILE A 35 -17.14 17.67 2.50
C ILE A 35 -17.74 18.31 1.25
N VAL A 36 -17.84 17.57 0.14
CA VAL A 36 -18.46 18.09 -1.10
C VAL A 36 -19.94 18.39 -0.88
N LEU A 37 -20.68 17.53 -0.17
CA LEU A 37 -22.08 17.77 0.17
C LEU A 37 -22.24 19.05 1.00
N TRP A 38 -21.33 19.28 1.95
CA TRP A 38 -21.30 20.51 2.75
C TRP A 38 -20.99 21.75 1.89
N LEU A 39 -20.02 21.66 0.97
CA LEU A 39 -19.69 22.76 0.03
C LEU A 39 -20.88 23.10 -0.87
N VAL A 40 -21.50 22.09 -1.47
CA VAL A 40 -22.65 22.24 -2.37
C VAL A 40 -23.83 22.92 -1.69
N LYS A 41 -24.11 22.56 -0.43
CA LYS A 41 -25.17 23.20 0.37
C LYS A 41 -24.94 24.69 0.63
N ARG A 42 -23.69 25.16 0.62
CA ARG A 42 -23.33 26.56 0.95
C ARG A 42 -23.10 27.45 -0.25
N GLN A 43 -22.54 26.91 -1.34
CA GLN A 43 -22.01 27.73 -2.43
C GLN A 43 -22.79 27.61 -3.75
N GLN A 44 -23.94 26.89 -3.78
CA GLN A 44 -24.68 26.59 -5.02
C GLN A 44 -23.74 26.21 -6.17
N ALA A 45 -22.88 25.24 -5.85
CA ALA A 45 -21.63 24.88 -6.49
C ALA A 45 -21.77 24.09 -7.81
N GLY A 46 -22.69 24.43 -8.70
CA GLY A 46 -22.89 23.76 -10.00
C GLY A 46 -23.31 22.28 -9.95
N LEU A 47 -23.09 21.58 -8.84
CA LEU A 47 -23.63 20.27 -8.48
C LEU A 47 -24.84 20.47 -7.57
N SER A 48 -25.91 19.70 -7.80
CA SER A 48 -26.98 19.53 -6.81
C SER A 48 -26.54 18.54 -5.72
N GLN A 49 -27.24 18.53 -4.58
CA GLN A 49 -26.94 17.59 -3.49
C GLN A 49 -27.11 16.13 -3.93
N GLU A 50 -28.09 15.86 -4.79
CA GLU A 50 -28.36 14.53 -5.35
C GLU A 50 -27.23 14.06 -6.29
N GLN A 51 -26.53 14.99 -6.93
CA GLN A 51 -25.42 14.69 -7.84
C GLN A 51 -24.12 14.33 -7.12
N VAL A 52 -23.98 14.64 -5.83
CA VAL A 52 -22.72 14.47 -5.10
C VAL A 52 -22.31 12.99 -5.01
N SER A 53 -23.24 12.08 -4.71
CA SER A 53 -22.94 10.65 -4.63
C SER A 53 -22.46 10.11 -5.99
N ASP A 54 -23.13 10.51 -7.07
CA ASP A 54 -22.76 10.10 -8.42
C ASP A 54 -21.38 10.64 -8.79
N PHE A 55 -21.11 11.91 -8.50
CA PHE A 55 -19.83 12.53 -8.80
C PHE A 55 -18.66 11.87 -8.04
N ILE A 56 -18.83 11.60 -6.75
CA ILE A 56 -17.82 10.88 -5.94
C ILE A 56 -17.60 9.47 -6.49
N THR A 57 -18.67 8.80 -6.92
CA THR A 57 -18.59 7.46 -7.54
C THR A 57 -17.79 7.51 -8.85
N TYR A 58 -18.01 8.51 -9.70
CA TYR A 58 -17.21 8.73 -10.91
C TYR A 58 -15.73 8.94 -10.57
N CYS A 59 -15.42 9.72 -9.54
CA CYS A 59 -14.05 9.95 -9.11
C CYS A 59 -13.41 8.67 -8.53
N ALA A 60 -14.17 7.85 -7.79
CA ALA A 60 -13.69 6.58 -7.27
C ALA A 60 -13.32 5.61 -8.39
N PHE A 61 -14.21 5.43 -9.37
CA PHE A 61 -13.91 4.61 -10.56
C PHE A 61 -12.78 5.19 -11.39
N GLY A 62 -12.76 6.51 -11.61
CA GLY A 62 -11.68 7.19 -12.30
C GLY A 62 -10.33 6.94 -11.64
N THR A 63 -10.25 7.06 -10.32
CA THR A 63 -9.03 6.79 -9.54
C THR A 63 -8.58 5.33 -9.68
N MET A 64 -9.50 4.39 -9.54
CA MET A 64 -9.19 2.96 -9.58
C MET A 64 -8.77 2.50 -10.98
N ILE A 65 -9.54 2.87 -12.01
CA ILE A 65 -9.27 2.51 -13.40
C ILE A 65 -8.01 3.22 -13.88
N GLY A 66 -7.91 4.53 -13.66
CA GLY A 66 -6.74 5.31 -14.04
C GLY A 66 -5.48 4.84 -13.33
N GLY A 67 -5.56 4.54 -12.04
CA GLY A 67 -4.43 4.02 -11.26
C GLY A 67 -3.93 2.68 -11.80
N ARG A 68 -4.84 1.78 -12.13
CA ARG A 68 -4.49 0.47 -12.69
C ARG A 68 -3.93 0.58 -14.11
N LEU A 69 -4.61 1.29 -15.00
CA LEU A 69 -4.14 1.47 -16.38
C LEU A 69 -2.84 2.25 -16.43
N GLY A 70 -2.65 3.25 -15.58
CA GLY A 70 -1.38 3.97 -15.46
C GLY A 70 -0.25 3.07 -14.99
N TYR A 71 -0.53 2.12 -14.08
CA TYR A 71 0.48 1.12 -13.71
C TYR A 71 0.87 0.25 -14.89
N CYS A 72 -0.11 -0.34 -15.57
CA CYS A 72 0.13 -1.16 -16.75
C CYS A 72 0.88 -0.36 -17.83
N LEU A 73 0.45 0.85 -18.16
CA LEU A 73 1.06 1.61 -19.26
C LEU A 73 2.49 2.10 -18.96
N PHE A 74 2.80 2.46 -17.71
CA PHE A 74 4.07 3.12 -17.38
C PHE A 74 5.11 2.20 -16.72
N TYR A 75 4.68 1.14 -16.05
CA TYR A 75 5.58 0.29 -15.26
C TYR A 75 5.63 -1.16 -15.75
N ASP A 76 4.50 -1.70 -16.17
CA ASP A 76 4.43 -3.09 -16.65
C ASP A 76 3.45 -3.25 -17.84
N PRO A 77 3.87 -2.82 -19.05
CA PRO A 77 3.01 -2.87 -20.23
C PRO A 77 2.53 -4.27 -20.58
N GLU A 78 3.34 -5.30 -20.31
CA GLU A 78 3.03 -6.69 -20.66
C GLU A 78 1.69 -7.17 -20.05
N LEU A 79 1.29 -6.60 -18.91
CA LEU A 79 -0.01 -6.87 -18.28
C LEU A 79 -1.22 -6.54 -19.17
N LEU A 80 -1.08 -5.63 -20.15
CA LEU A 80 -2.16 -5.28 -21.08
C LEU A 80 -2.51 -6.43 -22.03
N TRP A 81 -1.56 -7.33 -22.31
CA TRP A 81 -1.77 -8.47 -23.20
C TRP A 81 -1.75 -9.81 -22.47
N SER A 82 -1.40 -9.79 -21.18
CA SER A 82 -1.31 -10.99 -20.35
C SER A 82 -2.69 -11.47 -19.88
N THR A 83 -2.93 -12.77 -20.06
CA THR A 83 -4.12 -13.45 -19.57
C THR A 83 -3.76 -14.53 -18.55
N SER A 84 -4.72 -14.89 -17.70
CA SER A 84 -4.62 -15.94 -16.69
C SER A 84 -5.83 -16.87 -16.78
N TRP A 85 -5.64 -18.13 -16.42
CA TRP A 85 -6.74 -19.09 -16.28
C TRP A 85 -7.54 -18.89 -14.98
N SER A 86 -7.01 -18.12 -14.03
CA SER A 86 -7.70 -17.70 -12.82
C SER A 86 -8.43 -16.37 -13.02
N PHE A 87 -9.47 -16.11 -12.21
CA PHE A 87 -10.15 -14.82 -12.21
C PHE A 87 -9.28 -13.74 -11.52
N PRO A 88 -9.15 -12.53 -12.10
CA PRO A 88 -9.69 -12.12 -13.41
C PRO A 88 -8.84 -12.64 -14.58
N PHE A 89 -9.52 -13.09 -15.64
CA PHE A 89 -8.87 -13.67 -16.83
C PHE A 89 -7.87 -12.71 -17.48
N TRP A 90 -8.16 -11.41 -17.48
CA TRP A 90 -7.24 -10.40 -18.01
C TRP A 90 -6.42 -9.79 -16.87
N LYS A 91 -5.09 -9.93 -16.92
CA LYS A 91 -4.22 -9.47 -15.83
C LYS A 91 -4.28 -7.96 -15.63
N ALA A 92 -4.59 -7.17 -16.66
CA ALA A 92 -4.82 -5.73 -16.49
C ALA A 92 -5.95 -5.44 -15.48
N LEU A 93 -6.91 -6.35 -15.27
CA LEU A 93 -8.00 -6.21 -14.29
C LEU A 93 -7.65 -6.76 -12.90
N ALA A 94 -6.51 -7.42 -12.73
CA ALA A 94 -6.07 -8.03 -11.48
C ALA A 94 -5.59 -6.99 -10.45
N VAL A 95 -6.48 -6.07 -10.05
CA VAL A 95 -6.21 -5.04 -9.04
C VAL A 95 -5.88 -5.63 -7.66
N ASN A 96 -6.28 -6.89 -7.43
CA ASN A 96 -5.97 -7.67 -6.24
C ASN A 96 -4.50 -8.15 -6.18
N GLU A 97 -3.79 -8.18 -7.31
CA GLU A 97 -2.37 -8.54 -7.37
C GLU A 97 -1.45 -7.35 -7.08
N GLY A 98 -2.01 -6.21 -6.66
CA GLY A 98 -1.28 -4.96 -6.50
C GLY A 98 -1.05 -4.25 -7.83
N GLY A 99 -0.10 -3.31 -7.90
CA GLY A 99 0.21 -2.57 -9.12
C GLY A 99 -0.78 -1.44 -9.42
N MET A 100 -0.56 -0.28 -8.79
CA MET A 100 -1.34 0.94 -8.96
C MET A 100 -0.39 2.13 -9.07
N ALA A 101 -0.64 3.03 -10.03
CA ALA A 101 0.14 4.24 -10.22
C ALA A 101 -0.61 5.48 -9.71
N SER A 102 0.02 6.30 -8.86
CA SER A 102 -0.61 7.53 -8.36
C SER A 102 -0.91 8.52 -9.49
N HIS A 103 0.03 8.72 -10.42
CA HIS A 103 -0.14 9.56 -11.61
C HIS A 103 -1.32 9.10 -12.47
N GLY A 104 -1.47 7.79 -12.65
CA GLY A 104 -2.63 7.20 -13.34
C GLY A 104 -3.94 7.52 -12.63
N GLY A 105 -3.96 7.42 -11.29
CA GLY A 105 -5.13 7.77 -10.48
C GLY A 105 -5.52 9.25 -10.63
N ILE A 106 -4.53 10.16 -10.62
CA ILE A 106 -4.76 11.60 -10.84
C ILE A 106 -5.33 11.85 -12.24
N ILE A 107 -4.73 11.27 -13.28
CA ILE A 107 -5.24 11.37 -14.66
C ILE A 107 -6.68 10.85 -14.75
N GLY A 108 -6.95 9.71 -14.12
CA GLY A 108 -8.28 9.11 -14.07
C GLY A 108 -9.33 10.01 -13.41
N ILE A 109 -8.96 10.72 -12.33
CA ILE A 109 -9.83 11.72 -11.71
C ILE A 109 -10.09 12.91 -12.63
N VAL A 110 -9.06 13.41 -13.33
CA VAL A 110 -9.21 14.51 -14.30
C VAL A 110 -10.18 14.11 -15.41
N ILE A 111 -10.03 12.90 -15.95
CA ILE A 111 -10.95 12.35 -16.95
C ILE A 111 -12.36 12.21 -16.38
N ALA A 112 -12.50 11.72 -15.14
CA ALA A 112 -13.81 11.60 -14.48
C ALA A 112 -14.51 12.96 -14.33
N CYS A 113 -13.77 14.01 -13.91
CA CYS A 113 -14.30 15.37 -13.81
C CYS A 113 -14.75 15.90 -15.18
N TRP A 114 -13.93 15.71 -16.21
CA TRP A 114 -14.27 16.11 -17.58
C TRP A 114 -15.51 15.37 -18.12
N MET A 115 -15.56 14.04 -17.96
CA MET A 115 -16.70 13.22 -18.39
C MET A 115 -17.99 13.60 -17.66
N TYR A 116 -17.93 13.75 -16.32
CA TYR A 116 -19.08 14.11 -15.51
C TYR A 116 -19.57 15.52 -15.85
N GLY A 117 -18.67 16.50 -15.91
CA GLY A 117 -18.98 17.87 -16.28
C GLY A 117 -19.64 17.97 -17.65
N ARG A 118 -19.13 17.24 -18.65
CA ARG A 118 -19.74 17.19 -19.99
C ARG A 118 -21.13 16.56 -19.99
N LYS A 119 -21.31 15.45 -19.27
CA LYS A 119 -22.60 14.71 -19.23
C LYS A 119 -23.70 15.51 -18.55
N TYR A 120 -23.38 16.15 -17.43
CA TYR A 120 -24.35 16.87 -16.59
C TYR A 120 -24.32 18.39 -16.77
N ARG A 121 -23.56 18.89 -17.75
CA ARG A 121 -23.40 20.32 -18.09
C ARG A 121 -22.91 21.17 -16.90
N VAL A 122 -22.01 20.59 -16.11
CA VAL A 122 -21.30 21.28 -15.02
C VAL A 122 -19.92 21.70 -15.52
N ASN A 123 -19.42 22.85 -15.07
CA ASN A 123 -18.05 23.26 -15.38
C ASN A 123 -17.06 22.26 -14.76
N TRP A 124 -16.37 21.49 -15.61
CA TRP A 124 -15.45 20.45 -15.13
C TRP A 124 -14.19 21.02 -14.47
N ILE A 125 -13.79 22.25 -14.77
CA ILE A 125 -12.68 22.93 -14.08
C ILE A 125 -13.09 23.20 -12.63
N TYR A 126 -14.34 23.63 -12.41
CA TYR A 126 -14.87 23.79 -11.07
C TYR A 126 -14.91 22.46 -10.29
N LEU A 127 -15.22 21.35 -10.97
CA LEU A 127 -15.14 20.02 -10.34
C LEU A 127 -13.71 19.69 -9.90
N LEU A 128 -12.69 20.09 -10.67
CA LEU A 128 -11.30 19.96 -10.25
C LEU A 128 -10.97 20.81 -9.03
N ASP A 129 -11.48 22.05 -8.95
CA ASP A 129 -11.29 22.91 -7.77
C ASP A 129 -11.89 22.23 -6.52
N VAL A 130 -13.10 21.68 -6.63
CA VAL A 130 -13.74 20.91 -5.55
C VAL A 130 -12.91 19.70 -5.15
N ILE A 131 -12.40 18.94 -6.11
CA ILE A 131 -11.55 17.77 -5.85
C ILE A 131 -10.23 18.17 -5.19
N SER A 132 -9.65 19.32 -5.55
CA SER A 132 -8.40 19.79 -4.94
C SER A 132 -8.53 20.03 -3.43
N ILE A 133 -9.74 20.36 -2.95
CA ILE A 133 -10.05 20.53 -1.52
C ILE A 133 -10.09 19.18 -0.79
N VAL A 134 -10.68 18.16 -1.41
CA VAL A 134 -10.87 16.83 -0.76
C VAL A 134 -9.73 15.85 -1.04
N GLY A 135 -8.94 16.06 -2.08
CA GLY A 135 -7.77 15.24 -2.42
C GLY A 135 -6.80 15.03 -1.26
N PRO A 136 -6.42 16.08 -0.50
CA PRO A 136 -5.58 15.94 0.69
C PRO A 136 -6.13 15.00 1.75
N VAL A 137 -7.46 14.89 1.90
CA VAL A 137 -8.09 13.95 2.84
C VAL A 137 -7.84 12.50 2.43
N GLY A 138 -7.95 12.20 1.13
CA GLY A 138 -7.58 10.89 0.59
C GLY A 138 -6.10 10.57 0.81
N VAL A 139 -5.21 11.54 0.57
CA VAL A 139 -3.77 11.40 0.83
C VAL A 139 -3.49 11.15 2.31
N PHE A 140 -4.16 11.87 3.21
CA PHE A 140 -4.04 11.70 4.66
C PHE A 140 -4.35 10.27 5.09
N PHE A 141 -5.50 9.72 4.70
CA PHE A 141 -5.84 8.32 5.02
C PHE A 141 -4.88 7.34 4.35
N GLY A 142 -4.43 7.61 3.13
CA GLY A 142 -3.39 6.82 2.47
C GLY A 142 -2.09 6.76 3.27
N ARG A 143 -1.64 7.89 3.84
CA ARG A 143 -0.43 7.94 4.68
C ARG A 143 -0.59 7.21 6.01
N ILE A 144 -1.79 7.22 6.60
CA ILE A 144 -2.09 6.37 7.75
C ILE A 144 -1.98 4.89 7.36
N ALA A 145 -2.54 4.49 6.21
CA ALA A 145 -2.42 3.11 5.74
C ALA A 145 -0.97 2.69 5.45
N ASN A 146 -0.15 3.58 4.87
CA ASN A 146 1.27 3.30 4.67
C ASN A 146 1.98 3.04 6.00
N PHE A 147 1.71 3.85 7.03
CA PHE A 147 2.25 3.65 8.35
C PHE A 147 1.84 2.29 8.93
N ILE A 148 0.55 1.95 8.87
CA ILE A 148 0.02 0.65 9.35
C ILE A 148 0.65 -0.54 8.60
N ASN A 149 0.89 -0.40 7.30
CA ASN A 149 1.57 -1.44 6.51
C ASN A 149 3.09 -1.50 6.75
N GLY A 150 3.68 -0.49 7.39
CA GLY A 150 5.13 -0.35 7.51
C GLY A 150 5.82 -0.05 6.18
N GLU A 151 5.16 0.71 5.29
CA GLU A 151 5.64 1.07 3.96
C GLU A 151 5.99 2.56 3.85
N LEU A 152 6.84 2.92 2.89
CA LEU A 152 7.26 4.31 2.63
C LEU A 152 7.82 5.01 3.89
N VAL A 153 8.63 4.27 4.64
CA VAL A 153 9.24 4.74 5.88
C VAL A 153 10.25 5.88 5.62
N GLY A 154 10.54 6.64 6.67
CA GLY A 154 11.49 7.73 6.63
C GLY A 154 12.93 7.30 6.38
N ARG A 155 13.80 8.31 6.29
CA ARG A 155 15.25 8.12 6.36
C ARG A 155 15.65 7.59 7.74
N VAL A 156 16.82 6.98 7.84
CA VAL A 156 17.38 6.57 9.14
C VAL A 156 17.44 7.78 10.08
N ALA A 157 16.93 7.59 11.29
CA ALA A 157 16.89 8.59 12.35
C ALA A 157 17.91 8.25 13.46
N PRO A 158 18.44 9.27 14.17
CA PRO A 158 19.25 9.06 15.36
C PRO A 158 18.52 8.22 16.41
N ALA A 159 19.27 7.43 17.19
CA ALA A 159 18.70 6.53 18.19
C ALA A 159 17.96 7.24 19.34
N ASP A 160 18.30 8.51 19.58
CA ASP A 160 17.68 9.39 20.58
C ASP A 160 16.47 10.18 20.03
N PHE A 161 16.08 9.97 18.78
CA PHE A 161 14.91 10.63 18.21
C PHE A 161 13.62 10.12 18.86
N ALA A 162 12.94 11.01 19.61
CA ALA A 162 11.78 10.66 20.43
C ALA A 162 10.60 10.04 19.66
N TYR A 163 10.46 10.34 18.36
CA TYR A 163 9.39 9.82 17.50
C TYR A 163 9.85 8.70 16.57
N GLY A 164 11.08 8.21 16.72
CA GLY A 164 11.63 7.17 15.86
C GLY A 164 10.91 5.83 16.02
N VAL A 165 10.62 5.19 14.89
CA VAL A 165 9.98 3.87 14.86
C VAL A 165 10.86 2.88 14.08
N LYS A 166 11.03 1.68 14.62
CA LYS A 166 11.73 0.57 13.95
C LYS A 166 10.70 -0.28 13.20
N PHE A 167 10.84 -0.38 11.89
CA PHE A 167 9.90 -1.12 11.03
C PHE A 167 10.48 -2.47 10.62
N PRO A 168 9.90 -3.60 11.06
CA PRO A 168 10.38 -4.93 10.66
C PRO A 168 10.31 -5.18 9.16
N THR A 169 9.37 -4.55 8.46
CA THR A 169 9.21 -4.64 7.00
C THR A 169 10.44 -4.16 6.22
N ASP A 170 11.31 -3.35 6.83
CA ASP A 170 12.54 -2.86 6.20
C ASP A 170 13.51 -4.00 5.83
N ILE A 171 13.50 -5.11 6.59
CA ILE A 171 14.36 -6.26 6.31
C ILE A 171 14.04 -6.92 4.96
N LEU A 172 12.82 -6.73 4.43
CA LEU A 172 12.42 -7.27 3.13
C LEU A 172 13.20 -6.63 1.97
N ASN A 173 13.76 -5.45 2.20
CA ASN A 173 14.52 -4.72 1.21
C ASN A 173 16.04 -4.90 1.36
N TRP A 174 16.51 -5.38 2.52
CA TRP A 174 17.93 -5.65 2.78
C TRP A 174 18.61 -6.54 1.73
N PRO A 175 17.95 -7.57 1.14
CA PRO A 175 18.59 -8.35 0.08
C PRO A 175 19.08 -7.53 -1.12
N GLY A 176 18.49 -6.34 -1.36
CA GLY A 176 18.87 -5.46 -2.46
C GLY A 176 20.02 -4.50 -2.14
N TYR A 177 20.12 -3.99 -0.91
CA TYR A 177 21.03 -2.88 -0.57
C TYR A 177 21.83 -3.05 0.72
N GLU A 178 21.49 -4.02 1.56
CA GLU A 178 22.08 -4.24 2.90
C GLU A 178 22.33 -5.73 3.16
N PHE A 179 22.73 -6.45 2.11
CA PHE A 179 22.80 -7.91 2.11
C PHE A 179 23.62 -8.49 3.28
N ASP A 180 24.73 -7.87 3.64
CA ASP A 180 25.62 -8.35 4.71
C ASP A 180 24.95 -8.31 6.09
N ARG A 181 23.95 -7.43 6.30
CA ARG A 181 23.19 -7.39 7.57
C ARG A 181 22.35 -8.63 7.77
N LEU A 182 21.94 -9.32 6.70
CA LEU A 182 21.12 -10.54 6.81
C LEU A 182 21.84 -11.63 7.61
N ALA A 183 23.17 -11.70 7.54
CA ALA A 183 23.96 -12.66 8.31
C ALA A 183 23.82 -12.49 9.83
N THR A 184 23.53 -11.27 10.28
CA THR A 184 23.33 -10.96 11.70
C THR A 184 21.99 -11.47 12.24
N LEU A 185 21.04 -11.82 11.37
CA LEU A 185 19.70 -12.27 11.75
C LEU A 185 19.63 -13.75 12.18
N SER A 186 20.74 -14.49 12.23
CA SER A 186 20.78 -15.88 12.71
C SER A 186 20.02 -16.12 14.03
N PRO A 187 20.16 -15.25 15.07
CA PRO A 187 19.40 -15.42 16.32
C PRO A 187 17.89 -15.17 16.17
N VAL A 188 17.48 -14.41 15.14
CA VAL A 188 16.07 -14.07 14.87
C VAL A 188 15.41 -15.18 14.06
N VAL A 189 16.08 -15.74 13.06
CA VAL A 189 15.54 -16.82 12.21
C VAL A 189 15.30 -18.11 13.01
N GLU A 190 16.10 -18.34 14.05
CA GLU A 190 15.90 -19.46 15.00
C GLU A 190 14.58 -19.37 15.75
N LYS A 191 14.09 -18.15 16.01
CA LYS A 191 12.77 -17.91 16.62
C LYS A 191 11.61 -18.20 15.68
N VAL A 192 11.86 -18.38 14.38
CA VAL A 192 10.86 -18.75 13.38
C VAL A 192 11.11 -20.14 12.76
N ASN A 193 11.79 -21.02 13.51
CA ASN A 193 12.06 -22.42 13.15
C ASN A 193 13.01 -22.61 11.96
N VAL A 194 13.99 -21.72 11.78
CA VAL A 194 15.09 -21.87 10.82
C VAL A 194 16.41 -21.86 11.58
N THR A 195 17.25 -22.88 11.41
CA THR A 195 18.55 -22.92 12.11
C THR A 195 19.52 -21.88 11.53
N GLY A 196 20.43 -21.34 12.36
CA GLY A 196 21.45 -20.41 11.88
C GLY A 196 22.34 -20.99 10.76
N SER A 197 22.62 -22.30 10.78
CA SER A 197 23.39 -22.96 9.71
C SER A 197 22.64 -23.00 8.38
N GLN A 198 21.34 -23.36 8.39
CA GLN A 198 20.51 -23.33 7.18
C GLN A 198 20.40 -21.90 6.61
N TRP A 199 20.25 -20.92 7.48
CA TRP A 199 20.18 -19.52 7.09
C TRP A 199 21.46 -19.06 6.40
N LEU A 200 22.62 -19.32 7.00
CA LEU A 200 23.94 -19.00 6.42
C LEU A 200 24.17 -19.70 5.07
N GLU A 201 23.72 -20.95 4.92
CA GLU A 201 23.79 -21.70 3.66
C GLU A 201 22.96 -21.03 2.55
N TRP A 202 21.72 -20.64 2.85
CA TRP A 202 20.87 -19.94 1.88
C TRP A 202 21.44 -18.58 1.49
N MET A 203 21.99 -17.82 2.45
CA MET A 203 22.66 -16.56 2.14
C MET A 203 23.91 -16.75 1.28
N GLY A 204 24.73 -17.77 1.58
CA GLY A 204 25.93 -18.08 0.79
C GLY A 204 25.62 -18.43 -0.67
N SER A 205 24.44 -18.97 -0.94
CA SER A 205 23.98 -19.35 -2.28
C SER A 205 22.90 -18.41 -2.86
N PHE A 206 22.61 -17.30 -2.21
CA PHE A 206 21.49 -16.40 -2.57
C PHE A 206 21.58 -15.88 -4.01
N ARG A 207 22.77 -15.49 -4.46
CA ARG A 207 22.95 -14.91 -5.80
C ARG A 207 22.85 -15.97 -6.91
N SER A 208 23.25 -17.20 -6.63
CA SER A 208 23.35 -18.29 -7.63
C SER A 208 22.15 -19.24 -7.65
N ASN A 209 21.38 -19.33 -6.56
CA ASN A 209 20.31 -20.32 -6.42
C ASN A 209 18.94 -19.65 -6.16
N GLN A 210 17.97 -19.89 -7.03
CA GLN A 210 16.60 -19.38 -6.89
C GLN A 210 15.91 -19.91 -5.63
N VAL A 211 16.09 -21.18 -5.30
CA VAL A 211 15.48 -21.79 -4.10
C VAL A 211 15.97 -21.09 -2.85
N SER A 212 17.27 -20.81 -2.76
CA SER A 212 17.85 -20.06 -1.63
C SER A 212 17.27 -18.65 -1.53
N ARG A 213 17.03 -17.95 -2.64
CA ARG A 213 16.35 -16.65 -2.63
C ARG A 213 14.94 -16.75 -2.08
N ASP A 214 14.18 -17.72 -2.56
CA ASP A 214 12.80 -17.92 -2.16
C ASP A 214 12.71 -18.25 -0.66
N GLN A 215 13.63 -19.08 -0.14
CA GLN A 215 13.72 -19.39 1.29
C GLN A 215 14.10 -18.17 2.13
N VAL A 216 15.03 -17.34 1.66
CA VAL A 216 15.39 -16.08 2.33
C VAL A 216 14.17 -15.16 2.43
N TYR A 217 13.50 -14.86 1.32
CA TYR A 217 12.31 -14.01 1.34
C TYR A 217 11.17 -14.61 2.15
N SER A 218 10.95 -15.93 2.07
CA SER A 218 9.94 -16.63 2.88
C SER A 218 10.20 -16.46 4.38
N THR A 219 11.46 -16.63 4.81
CA THR A 219 11.87 -16.48 6.21
C THR A 219 11.70 -15.04 6.70
N LEU A 220 12.10 -14.05 5.90
CA LEU A 220 11.94 -12.64 6.24
C LEU A 220 10.45 -12.25 6.36
N ASN A 221 9.61 -12.70 5.42
CA ASN A 221 8.16 -12.51 5.50
C ASN A 221 7.56 -13.17 6.75
N LYS A 222 8.05 -14.37 7.11
CA LYS A 222 7.61 -15.06 8.33
C LYS A 222 7.98 -14.30 9.60
N ILE A 223 9.18 -13.73 9.67
CA ILE A 223 9.58 -12.86 10.80
C ILE A 223 8.62 -11.68 10.96
N VAL A 224 8.33 -10.97 9.88
CA VAL A 224 7.39 -9.84 9.89
C VAL A 224 5.98 -10.30 10.31
N ALA A 225 5.51 -11.41 9.75
CA ALA A 225 4.19 -11.96 10.07
C ALA A 225 4.05 -12.35 11.54
N GLU A 226 5.06 -13.01 12.13
CA GLU A 226 5.08 -13.38 13.55
C GLU A 226 5.03 -12.14 14.46
N ILE A 227 5.74 -11.07 14.10
CA ILE A 227 5.68 -9.80 14.86
C ILE A 227 4.26 -9.22 14.79
N GLN A 228 3.66 -9.21 13.60
CA GLN A 228 2.30 -8.67 13.36
C GLN A 228 1.18 -9.52 13.98
N THR A 229 1.44 -10.79 14.31
CA THR A 229 0.52 -11.65 15.07
C THR A 229 0.74 -11.59 16.59
N GLY A 230 1.70 -10.77 17.05
CA GLY A 230 1.93 -10.52 18.47
C GLY A 230 3.02 -11.40 19.11
N ASN A 231 3.89 -12.03 18.32
CA ASN A 231 5.01 -12.81 18.86
C ASN A 231 6.12 -11.88 19.42
N ASN A 232 6.02 -11.58 20.72
CA ASN A 232 6.98 -10.72 21.42
C ASN A 232 8.42 -11.27 21.40
N GLY A 233 8.60 -12.59 21.37
CA GLY A 233 9.93 -13.19 21.33
C GLY A 233 10.68 -12.88 20.03
N VAL A 234 9.99 -12.89 18.89
CA VAL A 234 10.55 -12.48 17.59
C VAL A 234 10.76 -10.96 17.57
N LYS A 235 9.78 -10.19 18.06
CA LYS A 235 9.83 -8.72 18.11
C LYS A 235 11.02 -8.20 18.91
N GLU A 236 11.29 -8.78 20.08
CA GLU A 236 12.43 -8.42 20.92
C GLU A 236 13.75 -8.86 20.29
N ALA A 237 13.79 -10.06 19.68
CA ALA A 237 14.99 -10.57 19.01
C ALA A 237 15.42 -9.69 17.82
N ILE A 238 14.48 -9.19 17.02
CA ILE A 238 14.81 -8.36 15.85
C ILE A 238 15.16 -6.91 16.21
N ALA A 239 14.66 -6.40 17.34
CA ALA A 239 14.74 -4.99 17.70
C ALA A 239 16.16 -4.38 17.65
N PRO A 240 17.24 -5.06 18.08
CA PRO A 240 18.60 -4.52 18.04
C PRO A 240 19.14 -4.32 16.62
N PHE A 241 18.63 -5.06 15.65
CA PHE A 241 19.12 -5.07 14.27
C PHE A 241 18.43 -4.03 13.38
N LEU A 242 17.29 -3.49 13.81
CA LEU A 242 16.54 -2.49 13.05
C LEU A 242 16.99 -1.07 13.41
N ASP A 243 17.06 -0.22 12.39
CA ASP A 243 17.27 1.21 12.55
C ASP A 243 15.97 1.94 12.85
N TYR A 244 16.09 3.04 13.57
CA TYR A 244 15.01 4.00 13.70
C TYR A 244 14.77 4.71 12.37
N ARG A 245 13.51 4.89 12.00
CA ARG A 245 13.04 5.63 10.83
C ARG A 245 12.20 6.84 11.25
#